data_AF-A0A7X9Q270-F1
#
_entry.id   AF-A0A7X9Q270-F1
#
_cell.length_a   1.000
_cell.length_b   1.000
_cell.length_c   1.000
_cell.angle_alpha   90.00
_cell.angle_beta   90.00
_cell.angle_gamma   90.00
#
_symmetry.space_group_name_H-M   'P 1'
#
loop_
_entity.id
_entity.type
_entity.pdbx_description
1 polymer ?
#
loop_
_entity_poly.entity_id
_entity_poly.type
_entity_poly.pdbx_seq_one_letter_code
_entity_poly.pdbx_strand_id
1 'polypeptide(L)'
;MLRDRQPLDDRAFRALIVEARAGGERAIEVLFRDLYPRVLRFVRVSEPRAADDIAGEVWLAVARGLQAFDGELVGFRAWVFSIARRRLADHRRTAVRRATDPVAAEFFSAHPARADTEAEVVDQMTGQAAIDLIARTLPA
;
A
#
# COMPACT_ATOMS: atom_id res chain seq x y z
N MET A 1 -25.54 -5.72 19.52
CA MET A 1 -25.97 -4.96 18.34
C MET A 1 -24.89 -5.03 17.27
N LEU A 2 -24.88 -6.09 16.44
CA LEU A 2 -24.12 -6.07 15.19
C LEU A 2 -24.89 -5.11 14.27
N ARG A 3 -24.37 -3.90 14.03
CA ARG A 3 -24.80 -3.15 12.86
C ARG A 3 -24.42 -4.01 11.66
N ASP A 4 -25.41 -4.45 10.88
CA ASP A 4 -25.21 -4.97 9.53
C ASP A 4 -24.30 -4.00 8.80
N ARG A 5 -23.02 -4.37 8.74
CA ARG A 5 -22.03 -3.55 8.08
C ARG A 5 -22.17 -3.86 6.61
N GLN A 6 -23.06 -3.13 5.95
CA GLN A 6 -23.21 -3.25 4.50
C GLN A 6 -21.82 -3.08 3.88
N PRO A 7 -21.35 -4.06 3.09
CA PRO A 7 -20.07 -3.95 2.43
C PRO A 7 -20.05 -2.69 1.58
N LEU A 8 -18.94 -1.95 1.62
CA LEU A 8 -18.75 -0.80 0.77
C LEU A 8 -18.92 -1.24 -0.70
N ASP A 9 -19.88 -0.65 -1.39
CA ASP A 9 -20.17 -0.86 -2.81
C ASP A 9 -19.75 0.37 -3.63
N ASP A 10 -19.80 0.27 -4.96
CA ASP A 10 -19.35 1.35 -5.85
C ASP A 10 -20.17 2.64 -5.70
N ARG A 11 -21.47 2.51 -5.43
CA ARG A 11 -22.35 3.68 -5.28
C ARG A 11 -21.99 4.46 -4.02
N ALA A 12 -21.87 3.80 -2.88
CA ALA A 12 -21.46 4.40 -1.62
C ALA A 12 -20.03 4.95 -1.71
N PHE A 13 -19.13 4.21 -2.37
CA PHE A 13 -17.75 4.62 -2.57
C PHE A 13 -17.62 5.93 -3.34
N ARG A 14 -18.39 6.14 -4.42
CA ARG A 14 -18.34 7.37 -5.23
C ARG A 14 -18.62 8.64 -4.41
N ALA A 15 -19.56 8.60 -3.48
CA ALA A 15 -19.81 9.73 -2.58
C ALA A 15 -18.68 9.92 -1.55
N LEU A 16 -18.24 8.81 -0.94
CA LEU A 16 -17.19 8.82 0.07
C LEU A 16 -15.86 9.30 -0.48
N ILE A 17 -15.46 8.89 -1.67
CA ILE A 17 -14.15 9.26 -2.22
C ILE A 17 -14.08 10.76 -2.53
N VAL A 18 -15.18 11.38 -2.97
CA VAL A 18 -15.25 12.84 -3.18
C VAL A 18 -15.09 13.59 -1.85
N GLU A 19 -15.84 13.18 -0.82
CA GLU A 19 -15.75 13.80 0.51
C GLU A 19 -14.35 13.60 1.13
N ALA A 20 -13.79 12.39 1.01
CA ALA A 20 -12.49 12.06 1.56
C ALA A 20 -11.35 12.81 0.86
N ARG A 21 -11.45 13.06 -0.46
CA ARG A 21 -10.52 13.91 -1.22
C ARG A 21 -10.54 15.37 -0.73
N ALA A 22 -11.69 15.85 -0.27
CA ALA A 22 -11.84 17.17 0.34
C ALA A 22 -11.38 17.22 1.82
N GLY A 23 -10.83 16.13 2.36
CA GLY A 23 -10.40 16.06 3.75
C GLY A 23 -11.52 15.71 4.74
N GLY A 24 -12.66 15.21 4.26
CA GLY A 24 -13.76 14.77 5.12
C GLY A 24 -13.36 13.60 6.01
N GLU A 25 -13.15 13.88 7.30
CA GLU A 25 -12.70 12.90 8.29
C GLU A 25 -13.62 11.69 8.39
N ARG A 26 -14.94 11.92 8.29
CA ARG A 26 -15.96 10.86 8.34
C ARG A 26 -15.79 9.87 7.19
N ALA A 27 -15.60 10.38 5.97
CA ALA A 27 -15.39 9.53 4.81
C ALA A 27 -14.06 8.77 4.88
N ILE A 28 -12.98 9.43 5.34
CA ILE A 28 -11.69 8.79 5.58
C ILE A 28 -11.82 7.67 6.62
N GLU A 29 -12.55 7.90 7.71
CA GLU A 29 -12.82 6.91 8.76
C GLU A 29 -13.54 5.68 8.20
N VAL A 30 -14.54 5.87 7.33
CA VAL A 30 -15.27 4.78 6.70
C VAL A 30 -14.36 3.93 5.81
N LEU A 31 -13.54 4.57 4.97
CA LEU A 31 -12.56 3.90 4.10
C LEU A 31 -11.51 3.14 4.94
N PHE A 32 -10.98 3.77 5.98
CA PHE A 32 -10.03 3.16 6.91
C PHE A 32 -10.62 1.92 7.56
N ARG A 33 -11.81 2.04 8.14
CA ARG A 33 -12.48 0.93 8.81
C ARG A 33 -12.80 -0.24 7.88
N ASP A 34 -12.96 -0.01 6.57
CA ASP A 34 -13.20 -1.07 5.59
C ASP A 34 -11.92 -1.78 5.19
N LEU A 35 -10.84 -1.04 4.95
CA LEU A 35 -9.62 -1.60 4.36
C LEU A 35 -8.50 -1.91 5.34
N TYR A 36 -8.36 -1.17 6.42
CA TYR A 36 -7.26 -1.35 7.36
C TYR A 36 -7.14 -2.80 7.88
N PRO A 37 -8.23 -3.48 8.32
CA PRO A 37 -8.12 -4.88 8.75
C PRO A 37 -7.66 -5.83 7.65
N ARG A 38 -7.99 -5.54 6.38
CA ARG A 38 -7.58 -6.35 5.23
C ARG A 38 -6.10 -6.13 4.90
N VAL A 39 -5.63 -4.88 4.93
CA VAL A 39 -4.22 -4.52 4.78
C VAL A 39 -3.39 -5.14 5.91
N LEU A 40 -3.84 -4.99 7.15
CA LEU A 40 -3.15 -5.55 8.32
C LEU A 40 -3.02 -7.08 8.20
N ARG A 41 -4.10 -7.78 7.81
CA ARG A 41 -4.06 -9.23 7.57
C ARG A 41 -3.08 -9.60 6.45
N PHE A 42 -3.12 -8.87 5.33
CA PHE A 42 -2.23 -9.11 4.20
C PHE A 42 -0.76 -9.00 4.59
N VAL A 43 -0.38 -7.94 5.32
CA VAL A 43 1.00 -7.75 5.77
C VAL A 43 1.38 -8.78 6.84
N ARG A 44 0.48 -9.07 7.80
CA ARG A 44 0.75 -9.96 8.93
C ARG A 44 1.08 -11.39 8.51
N VAL A 45 0.59 -11.87 7.37
CA VAL A 45 0.98 -13.17 6.81
C VAL A 45 2.48 -13.22 6.49
N SER A 46 3.06 -12.09 6.11
CA SER A 46 4.45 -11.98 5.67
C SER A 46 5.40 -11.47 6.76
N GLU A 47 5.00 -10.47 7.53
CA GLU A 47 5.84 -9.83 8.56
C GLU A 47 5.04 -9.65 9.85
N PRO A 48 4.82 -10.71 10.64
CA PRO A 48 3.96 -10.65 11.82
C PRO A 48 4.40 -9.62 12.86
N ARG A 49 5.72 -9.39 12.99
CA ARG A 49 6.33 -8.50 13.98
C ARG A 49 6.31 -7.02 13.57
N ALA A 50 6.15 -6.72 12.28
CA ALA A 50 6.15 -5.35 11.75
C ALA A 50 4.81 -4.98 11.10
N ALA A 51 3.79 -5.82 11.24
CA ALA A 51 2.53 -5.69 10.51
C ALA A 51 1.82 -4.37 10.79
N ASP A 52 1.75 -3.97 12.06
CA ASP A 52 1.07 -2.76 12.49
C ASP A 52 1.80 -1.49 12.02
N ASP A 53 3.14 -1.48 12.10
CA ASP A 53 3.98 -0.38 11.61
C ASP A 53 3.84 -0.20 10.09
N ILE A 54 3.99 -1.29 9.33
CA ILE A 54 3.86 -1.27 7.87
C ILE A 54 2.43 -0.85 7.48
N ALA A 55 1.39 -1.34 8.16
CA ALA A 55 0.02 -0.95 7.89
C ALA A 55 -0.22 0.55 8.19
N GLY A 56 0.42 1.09 9.22
CA GLY A 56 0.44 2.54 9.50
C GLY A 56 1.08 3.33 8.36
N GLU A 57 2.25 2.92 7.88
CA GLU A 57 2.91 3.55 6.74
C GLU A 57 2.06 3.52 5.46
N VAL A 58 1.39 2.39 5.20
CA VAL A 58 0.45 2.26 4.09
C VAL A 58 -0.65 3.30 4.22
N TRP A 59 -1.24 3.46 5.40
CA TRP A 59 -2.35 4.37 5.58
C TRP A 59 -1.94 5.84 5.51
N LEU A 60 -0.74 6.19 5.97
CA LEU A 60 -0.14 7.51 5.75
C LEU A 60 0.05 7.80 4.25
N ALA A 61 0.52 6.82 3.48
CA ALA A 61 0.68 6.96 2.03
C ALA A 61 -0.68 7.08 1.31
N VAL A 62 -1.68 6.31 1.75
CA VAL A 62 -3.06 6.42 1.23
C VAL A 62 -3.64 7.80 1.51
N ALA A 63 -3.55 8.30 2.75
CA ALA A 63 -4.07 9.61 3.11
C ALA A 63 -3.46 10.73 2.27
N ARG A 64 -2.14 10.67 1.98
CA ARG A 64 -1.46 11.64 1.11
C ARG A 64 -1.89 11.53 -0.35
N GLY A 65 -1.97 10.32 -0.89
CA GLY A 65 -2.34 10.10 -2.30
C GLY A 65 -3.84 10.18 -2.58
N LEU A 66 -4.67 10.29 -1.54
CA LEU A 66 -6.12 10.25 -1.65
C LEU A 66 -6.64 11.38 -2.53
N GLN A 67 -6.10 12.60 -2.38
CA GLN A 67 -6.51 13.77 -3.17
C GLN A 67 -6.33 13.55 -4.68
N ALA A 68 -5.27 12.86 -5.09
CA ALA A 68 -4.96 12.56 -6.48
C ALA A 68 -5.65 11.28 -7.01
N PHE A 69 -6.21 10.45 -6.13
CA PHE A 69 -6.82 9.19 -6.54
C PHE A 69 -8.09 9.41 -7.37
N ASP A 70 -8.12 8.86 -8.58
CA ASP A 70 -9.31 8.79 -9.43
C ASP A 70 -9.56 7.34 -9.83
N GLY A 71 -10.82 6.89 -9.74
CA GLY A 71 -11.21 5.51 -10.02
C GLY A 71 -12.34 4.98 -9.14
N GLU A 72 -12.72 3.74 -9.41
CA GLU A 72 -13.81 3.03 -8.71
C GLU A 72 -13.31 2.23 -7.50
N LEU A 73 -14.23 1.60 -6.76
CA LEU A 73 -13.88 0.93 -5.51
C LEU A 73 -12.84 -0.18 -5.72
N VAL A 74 -12.97 -0.95 -6.79
CA VAL A 74 -12.01 -2.01 -7.14
C VAL A 74 -10.62 -1.40 -7.39
N GLY A 75 -10.56 -0.31 -8.14
CA GLY A 75 -9.31 0.42 -8.42
C GLY A 75 -8.70 1.00 -7.14
N PHE A 76 -9.52 1.53 -6.24
CA PHE A 76 -9.06 2.04 -4.94
C PHE A 76 -8.45 0.94 -4.09
N ARG A 77 -9.11 -0.22 -3.99
CA ARG A 77 -8.59 -1.38 -3.26
C ARG A 77 -7.26 -1.85 -3.87
N ALA A 78 -7.19 -1.99 -5.19
CA ALA A 78 -5.98 -2.39 -5.89
C ALA A 78 -4.83 -1.40 -5.62
N TRP A 79 -5.11 -0.10 -5.69
CA TRP A 79 -4.15 0.96 -5.39
C TRP A 79 -3.63 0.87 -3.95
N VAL A 80 -4.50 0.69 -2.95
CA VAL A 80 -4.10 0.50 -1.55
C VAL A 80 -3.20 -0.72 -1.37
N PHE A 81 -3.55 -1.86 -1.97
CA PHE A 81 -2.72 -3.08 -1.89
C PHE A 81 -1.40 -2.95 -2.65
N SER A 82 -1.34 -2.15 -3.72
CA SER A 82 -0.07 -1.84 -4.40
C SER A 82 0.89 -1.06 -3.48
N ILE A 83 0.36 -0.13 -2.66
CA ILE A 83 1.14 0.56 -1.64
C ILE A 83 1.63 -0.43 -0.59
N ALA A 84 0.75 -1.31 -0.08
CA ALA A 84 1.12 -2.34 0.89
C ALA A 84 2.23 -3.27 0.39
N ARG A 85 2.15 -3.72 -0.87
CA ARG A 85 3.19 -4.56 -1.49
C ARG A 85 4.54 -3.84 -1.58
N ARG A 86 4.54 -2.56 -1.96
CA ARG A 86 5.76 -1.74 -2.03
C ARG A 86 6.38 -1.58 -0.64
N ARG A 87 5.59 -1.21 0.37
CA ARG A 87 6.05 -1.05 1.76
C ARG A 87 6.62 -2.34 2.34
N LEU A 88 5.99 -3.47 2.06
CA LEU A 88 6.48 -4.80 2.43
C LEU A 88 7.84 -5.10 1.79
N ALA A 89 8.01 -4.78 0.50
CA ALA A 89 9.29 -4.97 -0.19
C ALA A 89 10.38 -4.05 0.37
N ASP A 90 10.06 -2.78 0.63
CA ASP A 90 10.99 -1.80 1.20
C ASP A 90 11.47 -2.23 2.60
N HIS A 91 10.55 -2.72 3.45
CA HIS A 91 10.86 -3.27 4.76
C HIS A 91 11.88 -4.41 4.67
N ARG A 92 11.64 -5.37 3.78
CA ARG A 92 12.53 -6.52 3.55
C ARG A 92 13.90 -6.12 3.02
N ARG A 93 13.96 -5.20 2.05
CA ARG A 93 15.26 -4.68 1.53
C ARG A 93 16.07 -4.03 2.64
N THR A 94 15.42 -3.24 3.49
CA THR A 94 16.09 -2.56 4.61
C THR A 94 16.59 -3.56 5.66
N ALA A 95 15.82 -4.61 5.94
CA ALA A 95 16.23 -5.67 6.85
C ALA A 95 17.46 -6.44 6.31
N VAL A 96 17.49 -6.76 5.02
CA VAL A 96 18.65 -7.43 4.39
C VAL A 96 19.89 -6.56 4.45
N ARG A 97 19.81 -5.26 4.10
CA ARG A 97 20.97 -4.36 4.17
C ARG A 97 21.57 -4.28 5.57
N ARG A 98 20.72 -4.22 6.61
CA ARG A 98 21.16 -4.21 8.02
C ARG A 98 21.83 -5.52 8.44
N ALA A 99 21.40 -6.65 7.87
CA ALA A 99 22.03 -7.94 8.12
C ALA A 99 23.38 -8.09 7.38
N THR A 100 23.55 -7.44 6.23
CA THR A 100 24.80 -7.41 5.45
C THR A 100 25.78 -6.31 5.90
N ASP A 101 25.50 -5.62 7.01
CA ASP A 101 26.39 -4.62 7.61
C ASP A 101 27.08 -5.18 8.89
N PRO A 102 27.83 -6.31 8.83
CA PRO A 102 28.59 -6.77 9.97
C PRO A 102 29.92 -6.00 10.07
N VAL A 103 30.31 -5.68 11.30
CA VAL A 103 31.72 -5.46 11.63
C VAL A 103 32.56 -6.62 11.08
N ALA A 104 33.61 -6.25 10.34
CA ALA A 104 34.69 -7.06 9.77
C ALA A 104 34.32 -8.05 8.63
N ALA A 105 35.06 -7.85 7.53
CA ALA A 105 35.03 -8.59 6.29
C ALA A 105 35.40 -10.06 6.47
N GLU A 106 34.64 -10.95 5.84
CA GLU A 106 35.10 -12.06 4.99
C GLU A 106 33.84 -12.86 4.59
N PHE A 107 33.82 -13.39 3.35
CA PHE A 107 32.71 -14.07 2.65
C PHE A 107 31.77 -13.18 1.80
N PHE A 108 32.33 -12.63 0.72
CA PHE A 108 31.56 -12.31 -0.49
C PHE A 108 31.54 -13.52 -1.44
N SER A 109 30.36 -14.01 -1.81
CA SER A 109 30.15 -14.63 -3.12
C SER A 109 28.97 -13.94 -3.81
N ALA A 110 29.24 -13.45 -5.02
CA ALA A 110 28.51 -12.40 -5.70
C ALA A 110 27.10 -12.79 -6.19
N HIS A 111 26.16 -11.86 -6.02
CA HIS A 111 25.17 -11.55 -7.05
C HIS A 111 25.03 -10.02 -7.16
N PRO A 112 25.15 -9.44 -8.36
CA PRO A 112 25.27 -8.00 -8.51
C PRO A 112 23.98 -7.29 -8.10
N ALA A 113 24.15 -6.31 -7.21
CA ALA A 113 23.21 -5.25 -6.96
C ALA A 113 22.85 -4.59 -8.31
N ARG A 114 21.59 -4.70 -8.71
CA ARG A 114 21.02 -3.72 -9.63
C ARG A 114 20.74 -2.47 -8.79
N ALA A 115 21.80 -1.68 -8.61
CA ALA A 115 21.76 -0.39 -7.97
C ALA A 115 20.85 0.58 -8.74
N ASP A 116 20.18 1.41 -7.95
CA ASP A 116 19.77 2.79 -8.21
C ASP A 116 18.90 3.10 -9.43
N THR A 117 17.62 3.38 -9.15
CA THR A 117 16.94 4.70 -9.26
C THR A 117 15.50 4.49 -8.75
N GLU A 118 14.86 5.51 -8.15
CA GLU A 118 13.52 5.52 -7.51
C GLU A 118 13.49 5.44 -5.96
N ALA A 119 14.61 5.72 -5.30
CA ALA A 119 14.49 6.42 -4.02
C ALA A 119 14.06 7.85 -4.37
N GLU A 120 12.83 8.21 -3.97
CA GLU A 120 12.20 9.52 -4.15
C GLU A 120 11.40 9.72 -5.45
N VAL A 121 10.21 9.13 -5.50
CA VAL A 121 9.04 9.79 -6.11
C VAL A 121 8.01 10.01 -5.01
N VAL A 122 8.08 11.19 -4.40
CA VAL A 122 6.90 11.78 -3.77
C VAL A 122 5.99 12.21 -4.91
N ASP A 123 4.83 11.56 -4.96
CA ASP A 123 3.61 12.03 -5.62
C ASP A 123 3.71 12.39 -7.12
N GLN A 124 3.54 11.38 -7.99
CA GLN A 124 2.66 11.43 -9.17
C GLN A 124 2.75 10.09 -9.90
N MET A 125 2.07 9.07 -9.37
CA MET A 125 1.69 7.91 -10.19
C MET A 125 0.20 7.73 -10.01
N THR A 126 -0.55 8.19 -11.00
CA THR A 126 -1.99 7.97 -11.14
C THR A 126 -2.27 6.49 -10.86
N GLY A 127 -3.24 6.20 -9.98
CA GLY A 127 -3.61 4.81 -9.64
C GLY A 127 -3.86 3.92 -10.88
N GLN A 128 -4.24 4.55 -12.00
CA GLN A 128 -4.39 3.93 -13.31
C GLN A 128 -3.12 3.25 -13.86
N ALA A 129 -1.92 3.83 -13.67
CA ALA A 129 -0.69 3.22 -14.18
C ALA A 129 -0.34 1.90 -13.46
N ALA A 130 -0.67 1.81 -12.17
CA ALA A 130 -0.52 0.57 -11.40
C ALA A 130 -1.57 -0.48 -11.79
N ILE A 131 -2.81 -0.06 -12.08
CA ILE A 131 -3.88 -0.94 -12.58
C ILE A 131 -3.52 -1.48 -13.96
N ASP A 132 -3.06 -0.63 -14.89
CA ASP A 132 -2.68 -1.03 -16.23
C ASP A 132 -1.49 -2.02 -16.21
N LEU A 133 -0.55 -1.85 -15.28
CA LEU A 133 0.58 -2.78 -15.11
C LEU A 133 0.12 -4.16 -14.60
N ILE A 134 -0.85 -4.21 -13.70
CA ILE A 134 -1.41 -5.47 -13.19
C ILE A 134 -2.28 -6.14 -14.28
N ALA A 135 -3.09 -5.37 -15.00
CA ALA A 135 -3.92 -5.88 -16.10
C ALA A 135 -3.07 -6.47 -17.24
N ARG A 136 -1.88 -5.91 -17.51
CA ARG A 136 -0.95 -6.43 -18.54
C ARG A 136 -0.15 -7.67 -18.12
N THR A 137 -0.12 -8.01 -16.84
CA THR A 137 0.68 -9.13 -16.32
C THR A 137 -0.14 -10.38 -15.97
N LEU A 138 -1.46 -10.34 -16.14
CA LEU A 138 -2.35 -11.49 -16.03
C LEU A 138 -2.66 -12.06 -17.43
N PRO A 139 -2.43 -13.36 -17.69
CA PRO A 139 -2.91 -14.00 -18.91
C PRO A 139 -4.44 -14.15 -18.87
N ALA A 140 -5.06 -14.02 -20.05
CA ALA A 140 -6.51 -14.02 -20.27
C ALA A 140 -7.21 -15.32 -19.87
#